data_AF-A0A1I1MKU1-F1
#
_entry.id   AF-A0A1I1MKU1-F1
#
_cell.length_a   1.000
_cell.length_b   1.000
_cell.length_c   1.000
_cell.angle_alpha   90.00
_cell.angle_beta   90.00
_cell.angle_gamma   90.00
#
_symmetry.space_group_name_H-M   'P 1'
#
loop_
_entity.id
_entity.type
_entity.pdbx_description
1 polymer ?
#
loop_
_entity_poly.entity_id
_entity_poly.type
_entity_poly.pdbx_seq_one_letter_code
_entity_poly.pdbx_strand_id
1 'polypeptide(L)'
;MANHLKPDKKNIFNKLYFLLFFFILLSCSNENENNKLISSDSSNSVNSTIALEIAKSYFIRNISFNKNKITSKTVKDLVTYKTSEKDNAFYVINYKEGGFLVIAADNRLSPILAFSDVGVYSNDPSETPDAVLVWMDSQKEQVKYVIQNKLKQNENIAFEWDLLLNDKTQNSQKKNSSNLSNKTKEVPEETGCEDTYYTKTPLLTTKWDQGFTFNNLVPLICPTKPGGKAPTGCVATSIAQVLFYFKKPNSYNWANMPIDYGTYDTQILMRDAGESVNMTYSCGGSGAYGYSIAPSLKNYFKYSNATYSTTYDWNKVINSLDQNKPVILGGYNSSTLAGHSWVCDGYTQWTSHEVDYLGHCTGLAVSYLYFHMNWGWGGNNNGNYAYNNFNPSGTSYNSGIDMVYNITP
;
A
#
# COMPACT_ATOMS: atom_id res chain seq x y z
N MET A 1 67.91 -49.37 -10.51
CA MET A 1 66.66 -49.01 -9.80
C MET A 1 65.95 -47.96 -10.62
N ALA A 2 64.67 -48.21 -10.87
CA ALA A 2 63.95 -47.80 -12.07
C ALA A 2 63.61 -46.30 -12.14
N ASN A 3 63.81 -45.76 -13.35
CA ASN A 3 63.18 -44.57 -13.90
C ASN A 3 62.61 -44.98 -15.27
N HIS A 4 61.56 -44.29 -15.70
CA HIS A 4 60.85 -44.38 -16.99
C HIS A 4 59.94 -45.59 -17.25
N LEU A 5 58.64 -45.28 -17.37
CA LEU A 5 57.74 -45.96 -18.29
C LEU A 5 56.89 -44.90 -19.02
N LYS A 6 57.17 -44.71 -20.31
CA LYS A 6 56.13 -44.59 -21.35
C LYS A 6 56.03 -45.95 -22.03
N PRO A 7 54.88 -46.27 -22.63
CA PRO A 7 54.92 -46.40 -24.08
C PRO A 7 53.72 -45.72 -24.76
N ASP A 8 53.69 -45.92 -26.07
CA ASP A 8 53.28 -45.01 -27.13
C ASP A 8 52.40 -45.78 -28.14
N LYS A 9 51.71 -45.03 -29.03
CA LYS A 9 51.19 -45.38 -30.38
C LYS A 9 49.67 -45.60 -30.64
N LYS A 10 49.15 -44.62 -31.40
CA LYS A 10 48.50 -44.64 -32.75
C LYS A 10 47.13 -45.31 -33.02
N ASN A 11 46.21 -44.51 -33.56
CA ASN A 11 45.45 -44.67 -34.84
C ASN A 11 44.55 -43.40 -35.04
N ILE A 12 44.76 -42.49 -36.00
CA ILE A 12 44.49 -42.44 -37.47
C ILE A 12 42.99 -42.51 -37.86
N PHE A 13 42.54 -41.46 -38.59
CA PHE A 13 41.44 -41.29 -39.59
C PHE A 13 40.48 -40.12 -39.23
N ASN A 14 39.91 -39.31 -40.12
CA ASN A 14 40.29 -38.65 -41.39
C ASN A 14 39.10 -37.71 -41.73
N LYS A 15 39.39 -36.49 -42.22
CA LYS A 15 38.63 -35.63 -43.18
C LYS A 15 37.07 -35.57 -43.12
N LEU A 16 36.51 -34.35 -43.13
CA LEU A 16 35.91 -33.76 -44.36
C LEU A 16 35.61 -32.25 -44.22
N TYR A 17 36.02 -31.51 -45.25
CA TYR A 17 35.63 -30.14 -45.58
C TYR A 17 34.20 -30.10 -46.13
N PHE A 18 33.46 -28.99 -45.92
CA PHE A 18 32.87 -28.26 -47.05
C PHE A 18 32.60 -26.80 -46.67
N LEU A 19 33.15 -25.92 -47.49
CA LEU A 19 33.06 -24.47 -47.43
C LEU A 19 32.40 -24.09 -48.76
N LEU A 20 31.27 -23.39 -48.74
CA LEU A 20 30.79 -22.66 -49.91
C LEU A 20 30.39 -21.25 -49.49
N PHE A 21 31.07 -20.31 -50.15
CA PHE A 21 30.99 -18.88 -49.98
C PHE A 21 30.32 -18.28 -51.23
N PHE A 22 29.90 -17.01 -51.10
CA PHE A 22 29.53 -16.04 -52.16
C PHE A 22 28.08 -16.01 -52.68
N PHE A 23 27.47 -14.86 -52.99
CA PHE A 23 27.93 -13.45 -53.10
C PHE A 23 26.77 -12.47 -52.82
N ILE A 24 27.18 -11.27 -52.41
CA ILE A 24 26.53 -9.98 -52.09
C ILE A 24 25.90 -9.39 -53.39
N LEU A 25 24.77 -8.63 -53.42
CA LEU A 25 24.72 -7.14 -53.39
C LEU A 25 23.28 -6.56 -53.56
N LEU A 26 22.91 -5.70 -52.59
CA LEU A 26 22.30 -4.35 -52.63
C LEU A 26 21.19 -3.95 -53.64
N SER A 27 20.10 -3.38 -53.11
CA SER A 27 19.54 -2.09 -53.58
C SER A 27 18.66 -1.43 -52.50
N CYS A 28 18.89 -0.14 -52.23
CA CYS A 28 18.17 0.71 -51.27
C CYS A 28 16.92 1.36 -51.87
N SER A 29 15.88 1.62 -51.08
CA SER A 29 15.01 2.81 -51.22
C SER A 29 14.29 3.15 -49.90
N ASN A 30 14.01 4.44 -49.74
CA ASN A 30 13.94 5.24 -48.50
C ASN A 30 12.74 5.06 -47.56
N GLU A 31 13.05 5.33 -46.27
CA GLU A 31 12.31 5.99 -45.17
C GLU A 31 10.78 6.17 -45.23
N ASN A 32 10.12 5.62 -44.21
CA ASN A 32 9.45 6.45 -43.20
C ASN A 32 9.42 5.69 -41.87
N GLU A 33 10.38 6.04 -41.01
CA GLU A 33 10.43 5.65 -39.60
C GLU A 33 9.28 6.35 -38.84
N ASN A 34 8.32 5.56 -38.38
CA ASN A 34 7.51 5.87 -37.20
C ASN A 34 6.94 4.56 -36.66
N ASN A 35 7.84 3.67 -36.24
CA ASN A 35 7.49 2.52 -35.43
C ASN A 35 8.72 2.12 -34.61
N LYS A 36 8.94 2.84 -33.51
CA LYS A 36 9.78 2.35 -32.43
C LYS A 36 9.43 3.07 -31.13
N LEU A 37 8.76 2.35 -30.24
CA LEU A 37 9.13 2.24 -28.82
C LEU A 37 8.31 1.13 -28.13
N ILE A 38 8.29 -0.08 -28.69
CA ILE A 38 8.45 -1.28 -27.85
C ILE A 38 9.43 -2.15 -28.63
N SER A 39 10.73 -1.97 -28.34
CA SER A 39 11.71 -2.98 -28.69
C SER A 39 11.38 -4.23 -27.88
N SER A 40 11.20 -5.33 -28.60
CA SER A 40 10.94 -6.69 -28.17
C SER A 40 12.10 -7.31 -27.38
N ASP A 41 12.46 -6.67 -26.27
CA ASP A 41 13.34 -7.16 -25.22
C ASP A 41 12.81 -6.55 -23.91
N SER A 42 11.53 -6.81 -23.59
CA SER A 42 10.86 -6.18 -22.46
C SER A 42 11.33 -6.83 -21.16
N SER A 43 12.47 -6.36 -20.67
CA SER A 43 12.79 -6.46 -19.25
C SER A 43 11.55 -6.05 -18.46
N ASN A 44 11.07 -6.91 -17.54
CA ASN A 44 9.98 -6.57 -16.62
C ASN A 44 10.32 -5.37 -15.71
N SER A 45 11.57 -4.88 -15.76
CA SER A 45 12.00 -3.70 -15.05
C SER A 45 11.34 -2.42 -15.59
N VAL A 46 10.75 -1.67 -14.67
CA VAL A 46 10.19 -0.33 -14.89
C VAL A 46 11.27 0.69 -14.54
N ASN A 47 11.56 1.62 -15.46
CA ASN A 47 12.57 2.66 -15.26
C ASN A 47 12.00 3.93 -14.59
N SER A 48 12.88 4.84 -14.16
CA SER A 48 12.47 6.07 -13.47
C SER A 48 11.69 7.05 -14.36
N THR A 49 11.85 7.00 -15.69
CA THR A 49 11.07 7.83 -16.62
C THR A 49 9.59 7.46 -16.57
N ILE A 50 9.30 6.15 -16.62
CA ILE A 50 7.93 5.63 -16.50
C ILE A 50 7.33 6.01 -15.13
N ALA A 51 8.11 5.84 -14.05
CA ALA A 51 7.65 6.22 -12.71
C ALA A 51 7.31 7.72 -12.61
N LEU A 52 8.09 8.60 -13.25
CA LEU A 52 7.80 10.04 -13.29
C LEU A 52 6.54 10.39 -14.09
N GLU A 53 6.26 9.66 -15.18
CA GLU A 53 5.04 9.84 -15.98
C GLU A 53 3.78 9.47 -15.19
N ILE A 54 3.84 8.34 -14.48
CA ILE A 54 2.79 7.91 -13.57
C ILE A 54 2.62 8.96 -12.46
N ALA A 55 3.69 9.39 -11.80
CA ALA A 55 3.62 10.35 -10.69
C ALA A 55 2.98 11.70 -11.09
N LYS A 56 3.32 12.22 -12.29
CA LYS A 56 2.74 13.47 -12.80
C LYS A 56 1.22 13.39 -13.01
N SER A 57 0.71 12.21 -13.32
CA SER A 57 -0.70 12.01 -13.69
C SER A 57 -1.53 11.36 -12.59
N TYR A 58 -0.93 10.66 -11.62
CA TYR A 58 -1.63 9.89 -10.59
C TYR A 58 -2.67 10.71 -9.80
N PHE A 59 -2.25 11.84 -9.23
CA PHE A 59 -3.15 12.70 -8.44
C PHE A 59 -4.12 13.53 -9.30
N ILE A 60 -3.84 13.69 -10.59
CA ILE A 60 -4.79 14.31 -11.54
C ILE A 60 -5.88 13.30 -11.89
N ARG A 61 -5.49 12.05 -12.19
CA ARG A 61 -6.36 10.94 -12.60
C ARG A 61 -7.27 10.47 -11.47
N ASN A 62 -6.74 10.30 -10.26
CA ASN A 62 -7.51 9.75 -9.14
C ASN A 62 -8.47 10.76 -8.48
N ILE A 63 -8.29 12.06 -8.72
CA ILE A 63 -9.17 13.12 -8.18
C ILE A 63 -10.18 13.60 -9.25
N SER A 64 -9.94 13.34 -10.54
CA SER A 64 -10.84 13.73 -11.64
C SER A 64 -12.20 13.01 -11.63
N PHE A 65 -12.40 12.03 -10.75
CA PHE A 65 -13.71 11.41 -10.50
C PHE A 65 -14.63 12.24 -9.58
N ASN A 66 -14.07 13.22 -8.85
CA ASN A 66 -14.84 14.25 -8.15
C ASN A 66 -14.73 15.55 -8.93
N LYS A 67 -15.83 16.00 -9.56
CA LYS A 67 -15.89 17.20 -10.42
C LYS A 67 -15.43 18.53 -9.79
N ASN A 68 -15.03 18.55 -8.53
CA ASN A 68 -14.67 19.76 -7.81
C ASN A 68 -13.29 19.62 -7.16
N LYS A 69 -12.30 20.28 -7.78
CA LYS A 69 -10.92 20.58 -7.30
C LYS A 69 -9.82 19.66 -7.84
N ILE A 70 -9.37 19.96 -9.06
CA ILE A 70 -8.11 19.46 -9.60
C ILE A 70 -6.96 20.09 -8.80
N THR A 71 -6.28 19.32 -7.97
CA THR A 71 -4.99 19.71 -7.39
C THR A 71 -3.89 18.97 -8.13
N SER A 72 -3.35 19.59 -9.19
CA SER A 72 -2.12 19.11 -9.80
C SER A 72 -0.98 19.20 -8.77
N LYS A 73 -0.26 18.11 -8.56
CA LYS A 73 0.95 18.11 -7.72
C LYS A 73 2.20 18.13 -8.60
N THR A 74 3.19 18.91 -8.19
CA THR A 74 4.48 19.04 -8.87
C THR A 74 5.50 18.13 -8.19
N VAL A 75 6.15 17.26 -8.96
CA VAL A 75 7.24 16.42 -8.45
C VAL A 75 8.36 17.31 -7.88
N LYS A 76 8.74 17.05 -6.63
CA LYS A 76 9.86 17.69 -5.93
C LYS A 76 11.15 16.92 -6.17
N ASP A 77 11.13 15.64 -5.86
CA ASP A 77 12.27 14.72 -6.00
C ASP A 77 11.80 13.29 -6.27
N LEU A 78 12.71 12.48 -6.80
CA LEU A 78 12.55 11.04 -6.99
C LEU A 78 13.80 10.33 -6.47
N VAL A 79 13.60 9.31 -5.65
CA VAL A 79 14.67 8.45 -5.14
C VAL A 79 14.42 7.00 -5.55
N THR A 80 15.45 6.36 -6.09
CA THR A 80 15.43 4.96 -6.50
C THR A 80 15.98 4.08 -5.39
N TYR A 81 15.20 3.10 -4.97
CA TYR A 81 15.63 2.07 -4.02
C TYR A 81 15.94 0.78 -4.76
N LYS A 82 17.04 0.13 -4.37
CA LYS A 82 17.57 -1.06 -5.05
C LYS A 82 17.57 -2.29 -4.15
N THR A 83 17.49 -3.48 -4.75
CA THR A 83 17.68 -4.78 -4.09
C THR A 83 19.15 -5.00 -3.72
N SER A 84 19.43 -6.05 -2.94
CA SER A 84 20.80 -6.51 -2.66
C SER A 84 21.59 -6.87 -3.92
N GLU A 85 20.91 -7.29 -4.98
CA GLU A 85 21.44 -7.67 -6.29
C GLU A 85 21.63 -6.46 -7.22
N LYS A 86 21.34 -5.24 -6.74
CA LYS A 86 21.42 -3.96 -7.45
C LYS A 86 20.35 -3.73 -8.51
N ASP A 87 19.32 -4.57 -8.56
CA ASP A 87 18.11 -4.31 -9.34
C ASP A 87 17.34 -3.14 -8.74
N ASN A 88 16.66 -2.33 -9.56
CA ASN A 88 15.76 -1.32 -9.04
C ASN A 88 14.53 -2.04 -8.43
N ALA A 89 14.17 -1.67 -7.20
CA ALA A 89 13.04 -2.26 -6.48
C ALA A 89 11.78 -1.39 -6.57
N PHE A 90 11.91 -0.10 -6.28
CA PHE A 90 10.82 0.87 -6.37
C PHE A 90 11.38 2.30 -6.36
N TYR A 91 10.49 3.24 -6.66
CA TYR A 91 10.75 4.67 -6.69
C TYR A 91 9.89 5.37 -5.64
N VAL A 92 10.48 6.27 -4.86
CA VAL A 92 9.75 7.17 -3.98
C VAL A 92 9.76 8.56 -4.58
N ILE A 93 8.59 9.16 -4.75
CA ILE A 93 8.40 10.48 -5.36
C ILE A 93 7.71 11.40 -4.36
N ASN A 94 8.39 12.47 -3.97
CA ASN A 94 7.79 13.53 -3.14
C ASN A 94 7.25 14.66 -4.01
N TYR A 95 6.23 15.36 -3.50
CA TYR A 95 5.63 16.51 -4.19
C TYR A 95 5.89 17.83 -3.45
N LYS A 96 5.95 18.94 -4.20
CA LYS A 96 6.23 20.27 -3.66
C LYS A 96 5.09 20.77 -2.76
N GLU A 97 3.87 20.36 -3.07
CA GLU A 97 2.64 20.72 -2.36
C GLU A 97 2.36 19.77 -1.17
N GLY A 98 3.30 18.88 -0.84
CA GLY A 98 3.15 17.80 0.14
C GLY A 98 2.55 16.53 -0.45
N GLY A 99 2.71 15.41 0.25
CA GLY A 99 2.39 14.08 -0.21
C GLY A 99 3.58 13.34 -0.82
N PHE A 100 3.41 12.03 -0.97
CA PHE A 100 4.38 11.16 -1.63
C PHE A 100 3.69 10.00 -2.36
N LEU A 101 4.41 9.38 -3.29
CA LEU A 101 3.99 8.20 -4.04
C LEU A 101 5.13 7.18 -4.10
N VAL A 102 4.83 5.90 -3.90
CA VAL A 102 5.79 4.81 -4.02
C VAL A 102 5.37 3.88 -5.16
N ILE A 103 6.23 3.76 -6.17
CA ILE A 103 5.95 3.04 -7.42
C ILE A 103 6.89 1.84 -7.56
N ALA A 104 6.37 0.64 -7.82
CA ALA A 104 7.18 -0.55 -8.06
C ALA A 104 8.10 -0.40 -9.29
N ALA A 105 9.30 -0.95 -9.24
CA ALA A 105 10.25 -0.94 -10.36
C ALA A 105 10.25 -2.24 -11.18
N ASP A 106 9.27 -3.12 -10.96
CA ASP A 106 9.04 -4.34 -11.73
C ASP A 106 7.55 -4.49 -12.02
N ASN A 107 7.19 -4.65 -13.29
CA ASN A 107 5.80 -4.63 -13.74
C ASN A 107 5.00 -5.89 -13.36
N ARG A 108 5.64 -6.89 -12.73
CA ARG A 108 4.96 -8.09 -12.21
C ARG A 108 4.32 -7.89 -10.83
N LEU A 109 4.61 -6.75 -10.19
CA LEU A 109 4.01 -6.32 -8.94
C LEU A 109 3.00 -5.19 -9.20
N SER A 110 2.09 -4.95 -8.24
CA SER A 110 1.19 -3.80 -8.32
C SER A 110 1.98 -2.49 -8.46
N PRO A 111 1.57 -1.58 -9.34
CA PRO A 111 2.34 -0.38 -9.68
C PRO A 111 2.45 0.58 -8.51
N ILE A 112 1.40 0.76 -7.71
CA ILE A 112 1.36 1.71 -6.60
C ILE A 112 1.41 0.96 -5.28
N LEU A 113 2.58 1.04 -4.63
CA LEU A 113 2.86 0.33 -3.37
C LEU A 113 2.35 1.10 -2.15
N ALA A 114 2.44 2.43 -2.18
CA ALA A 114 1.95 3.32 -1.12
C ALA A 114 1.78 4.75 -1.65
N PHE A 115 0.91 5.53 -1.03
CA PHE A 115 0.78 6.96 -1.32
C PHE A 115 0.22 7.76 -0.13
N SER A 116 0.50 9.06 -0.12
CA SER A 116 -0.12 10.04 0.78
C SER A 116 -0.34 11.35 0.02
N ASP A 117 -1.48 12.00 0.24
CA ASP A 117 -1.81 13.31 -0.34
C ASP A 117 -1.20 14.47 0.46
N VAL A 118 -0.77 14.23 1.70
CA VAL A 118 -0.14 15.19 2.61
C VAL A 118 1.19 14.67 3.16
N GLY A 119 1.97 15.56 3.81
CA GLY A 119 3.25 15.20 4.44
C GLY A 119 4.41 15.11 3.45
N VAL A 120 5.46 14.39 3.79
CA VAL A 120 6.63 14.14 2.94
C VAL A 120 7.29 12.83 3.38
N TYR A 121 7.87 12.10 2.44
CA TYR A 121 8.74 10.97 2.75
C TYR A 121 10.18 11.45 2.91
N SER A 122 10.81 11.20 4.07
CA SER A 122 12.24 11.48 4.25
C SER A 122 13.09 10.36 3.65
N ASN A 123 14.08 10.74 2.83
CA ASN A 123 15.02 9.79 2.23
C ASN A 123 16.24 9.54 3.13
N ASP A 124 16.34 10.23 4.27
CA ASP A 124 17.37 9.98 5.29
C ASP A 124 16.95 8.76 6.12
N PRO A 125 17.70 7.64 6.09
CA PRO A 125 17.38 6.46 6.88
C PRO A 125 17.35 6.72 8.39
N SER A 126 18.06 7.74 8.89
CA SER A 126 18.07 8.09 10.31
C SER A 126 16.81 8.85 10.75
N GLU A 127 16.13 9.50 9.81
CA GLU A 127 14.83 10.16 10.02
C GLU A 127 13.66 9.25 9.62
N THR A 128 13.97 8.18 8.89
CA THR A 128 13.02 7.16 8.47
C THR A 128 12.85 6.17 9.61
N PRO A 129 11.63 5.96 10.14
CA PRO A 129 11.41 4.95 11.18
C PRO A 129 12.00 3.61 10.72
N ASP A 130 12.78 2.92 11.57
CA ASP A 130 13.47 1.65 11.25
C ASP A 130 12.59 0.69 10.47
N ALA A 131 11.34 0.68 10.89
CA ALA A 131 10.41 -0.25 10.40
C ALA A 131 10.07 0.14 8.91
N VAL A 132 9.97 1.42 8.49
CA VAL A 132 9.80 1.80 7.06
C VAL A 132 10.96 1.23 6.24
N LEU A 133 12.18 1.19 6.78
CA LEU A 133 13.32 0.53 6.14
C LEU A 133 13.08 -0.98 5.98
N VAL A 134 12.49 -1.66 6.98
CA VAL A 134 12.07 -3.07 6.86
C VAL A 134 11.00 -3.25 5.78
N TRP A 135 10.11 -2.27 5.56
CA TRP A 135 9.05 -2.35 4.55
C TRP A 135 9.70 -2.33 3.20
N MET A 136 10.57 -1.34 3.01
CA MET A 136 11.37 -1.15 1.81
C MET A 136 12.16 -2.41 1.53
N ASP A 137 12.74 -3.02 2.55
CA ASP A 137 13.42 -4.31 2.42
C ASP A 137 12.46 -5.43 2.02
N SER A 138 11.25 -5.51 2.59
CA SER A 138 10.23 -6.47 2.14
C SER A 138 9.81 -6.24 0.68
N GLN A 139 9.72 -4.98 0.22
CA GLN A 139 9.40 -4.66 -1.17
C GLN A 139 10.57 -5.03 -2.09
N LYS A 140 11.82 -4.81 -1.65
CA LYS A 140 13.02 -5.29 -2.36
C LYS A 140 13.03 -6.82 -2.45
N GLU A 141 12.66 -7.53 -1.38
CA GLU A 141 12.58 -8.99 -1.36
C GLU A 141 11.45 -9.51 -2.26
N GLN A 142 10.32 -8.80 -2.37
CA GLN A 142 9.27 -9.15 -3.36
C GLN A 142 9.78 -9.01 -4.80
N VAL A 143 10.48 -7.92 -5.12
CA VAL A 143 11.09 -7.71 -6.44
C VAL A 143 12.11 -8.82 -6.74
N LYS A 144 12.99 -9.10 -5.78
CA LYS A 144 13.94 -10.19 -5.86
C LYS A 144 13.26 -11.54 -6.09
N TYR A 145 12.18 -11.83 -5.36
CA TYR A 145 11.42 -13.06 -5.50
C TYR A 145 10.83 -13.22 -6.91
N VAL A 146 10.19 -12.18 -7.47
CA VAL A 146 9.62 -12.27 -8.82
C VAL A 146 10.70 -12.42 -9.90
N ILE A 147 11.86 -11.76 -9.74
CA ILE A 147 13.02 -11.89 -10.63
C ILE A 147 13.60 -13.30 -10.56
N GLN A 148 13.95 -13.78 -9.36
CA GLN A 148 14.64 -15.06 -9.16
C GLN A 148 13.78 -16.26 -9.59
N ASN A 149 12.47 -16.21 -9.32
CA ASN A 149 11.55 -17.28 -9.68
C ASN A 149 11.01 -17.15 -11.12
N LYS A 150 11.44 -16.12 -11.87
CA LYS A 150 11.01 -15.87 -13.26
C LYS A 150 9.49 -15.89 -13.41
N LEU A 151 8.80 -15.29 -12.43
CA LEU A 151 7.33 -15.24 -12.46
C LEU A 151 6.88 -14.46 -13.69
N LYS A 152 5.73 -14.87 -14.23
CA LYS A 152 5.05 -14.14 -15.29
C LYS A 152 4.21 -13.03 -14.68
N GLN A 153 4.03 -11.94 -15.42
CA GLN A 153 3.07 -10.90 -15.04
C GLN A 153 1.66 -11.48 -15.05
N ASN A 154 0.91 -11.20 -13.98
CA ASN A 154 -0.49 -11.58 -13.87
C ASN A 154 -1.35 -10.64 -14.73
N GLU A 155 -2.43 -11.14 -15.34
CA GLU A 155 -3.31 -10.34 -16.22
C GLU A 155 -3.93 -9.13 -15.51
N ASN A 156 -4.36 -9.28 -14.25
CA ASN A 156 -4.88 -8.16 -13.47
C ASN A 156 -3.79 -7.11 -13.26
N ILE A 157 -2.58 -7.54 -12.86
CA ILE A 157 -1.43 -6.63 -12.68
C ILE A 157 -1.05 -5.95 -14.01
N ALA A 158 -1.08 -6.68 -15.12
CA ALA A 158 -0.84 -6.10 -16.44
C ALA A 158 -1.86 -4.98 -16.76
N PHE A 159 -3.13 -5.22 -16.43
CA PHE A 159 -4.17 -4.20 -16.53
C PHE A 159 -3.95 -3.04 -15.56
N GLU A 160 -3.49 -3.28 -14.33
CA GLU A 160 -3.14 -2.22 -13.36
C GLU A 160 -2.08 -1.26 -13.94
N TRP A 161 -1.08 -1.80 -14.62
CA TRP A 161 -0.05 -1.02 -15.31
C TRP A 161 -0.60 -0.30 -16.54
N ASP A 162 -1.43 -0.96 -17.35
CA ASP A 162 -2.06 -0.37 -18.54
C ASP A 162 -2.85 0.89 -18.18
N LEU A 163 -3.65 0.85 -17.10
CA LEU A 163 -4.43 1.99 -16.62
C LEU A 163 -3.57 3.22 -16.25
N LEU A 164 -2.37 2.99 -15.73
CA LEU A 164 -1.47 4.06 -15.33
C LEU A 164 -0.58 4.57 -16.46
N LEU A 165 -0.45 3.82 -17.55
CA LEU A 165 0.40 4.20 -18.68
C LEU A 165 -0.44 4.78 -19.83
N ASN A 166 -1.61 4.21 -20.08
CA ASN A 166 -2.43 4.53 -21.24
C ASN A 166 -3.58 5.46 -20.83
N ASP A 167 -3.49 6.70 -21.29
CA ASP A 167 -4.50 7.75 -21.14
C ASP A 167 -5.76 7.42 -21.96
N LYS A 168 -6.65 6.58 -21.41
CA LYS A 168 -7.96 6.31 -22.05
C LYS A 168 -8.94 7.49 -21.92
N THR A 169 -8.55 8.61 -21.29
CA THR A 169 -9.45 9.74 -21.03
C THR A 169 -9.32 10.95 -21.95
N GLN A 170 -8.37 10.99 -22.89
CA GLN A 170 -8.22 12.12 -23.82
C GLN A 170 -8.74 11.88 -25.25
N ASN A 171 -9.08 10.64 -25.65
CA ASN A 171 -9.50 10.35 -27.02
C ASN A 171 -11.02 10.30 -27.26
N SER A 172 -11.87 10.45 -26.24
CA SER A 172 -13.32 10.46 -26.41
C SER A 172 -13.90 11.82 -26.84
N GLN A 173 -13.07 12.84 -27.06
CA GLN A 173 -13.48 14.13 -27.61
C GLN A 173 -12.65 14.52 -28.84
N LYS A 174 -12.93 13.85 -29.97
CA LYS A 174 -12.89 14.48 -31.30
C LYS A 174 -13.71 13.66 -32.29
N LYS A 175 -15.02 13.90 -32.28
CA LYS A 175 -15.86 13.74 -33.47
C LYS A 175 -15.26 14.60 -34.59
N ASN A 176 -14.99 14.01 -35.74
CA ASN A 176 -15.63 14.39 -37.01
C ASN A 176 -15.27 13.42 -38.14
N SER A 177 -16.33 12.88 -38.76
CA SER A 177 -16.47 12.42 -40.17
C SER A 177 -15.48 11.38 -40.69
N SER A 178 -15.86 10.33 -41.41
CA SER A 178 -17.02 10.14 -42.29
C SER A 178 -17.06 8.68 -42.75
N ASN A 179 -18.27 8.13 -42.88
CA ASN A 179 -18.66 7.01 -43.76
C ASN A 179 -17.91 5.67 -43.60
N LEU A 180 -18.59 4.68 -43.02
CA LEU A 180 -19.04 3.54 -43.82
C LEU A 180 -20.19 2.81 -43.13
N SER A 181 -21.33 2.79 -43.81
CA SER A 181 -22.48 1.94 -43.52
C SER A 181 -22.05 0.48 -43.47
N ASN A 182 -22.41 -0.24 -42.40
CA ASN A 182 -22.87 -1.62 -42.53
C ASN A 182 -23.68 -2.04 -41.30
N LYS A 183 -24.85 -2.60 -41.59
CA LYS A 183 -25.79 -3.19 -40.64
C LYS A 183 -25.11 -4.32 -39.86
N THR A 184 -24.94 -4.12 -38.57
CA THR A 184 -24.99 -5.19 -37.57
C THR A 184 -25.96 -4.73 -36.50
N LYS A 185 -26.81 -5.67 -36.06
CA LYS A 185 -27.84 -5.48 -35.04
C LYS A 185 -27.30 -4.64 -33.90
N GLU A 186 -28.05 -3.61 -33.52
CA GLU A 186 -27.88 -2.92 -32.24
C GLU A 186 -27.86 -4.00 -31.15
N VAL A 187 -26.66 -4.31 -30.68
CA VAL A 187 -26.45 -4.80 -29.33
C VAL A 187 -27.00 -3.69 -28.45
N PRO A 188 -27.85 -3.98 -27.46
CA PRO A 188 -28.31 -2.96 -26.53
C PRO A 188 -27.06 -2.21 -26.02
N GLU A 189 -27.08 -0.88 -26.07
CA GLU A 189 -26.15 -0.05 -25.32
C GLU A 189 -26.35 -0.37 -23.84
N GLU A 190 -25.75 -1.46 -23.36
CA GLU A 190 -25.49 -1.65 -21.94
C GLU A 190 -24.36 -0.68 -21.61
N THR A 191 -24.75 0.55 -21.26
CA THR A 191 -23.91 1.53 -20.57
C THR A 191 -23.64 1.08 -19.12
N GLY A 192 -23.27 -0.20 -18.93
CA GLY A 192 -23.13 -0.86 -17.63
C GLY A 192 -21.71 -0.86 -17.06
N CYS A 193 -20.73 -0.29 -17.77
CA CYS A 193 -19.32 -0.24 -17.35
C CYS A 193 -18.88 1.17 -16.99
N GLU A 194 -19.61 1.81 -16.08
CA GLU A 194 -19.10 3.04 -15.49
C GLU A 194 -17.99 2.68 -14.50
N ASP A 195 -16.79 3.20 -14.75
CA ASP A 195 -15.73 3.21 -13.76
C ASP A 195 -16.23 3.88 -12.49
N THR A 196 -16.01 3.23 -11.36
CA THR A 196 -16.44 3.75 -10.06
C THR A 196 -15.23 4.23 -9.28
N TYR A 197 -15.41 5.34 -8.58
CA TYR A 197 -14.45 5.82 -7.59
C TYR A 197 -15.24 6.25 -6.37
N TYR A 198 -14.92 5.66 -5.23
CA TYR A 198 -15.54 5.98 -3.96
C TYR A 198 -14.47 6.17 -2.89
N THR A 199 -14.61 7.21 -2.10
CA THR A 199 -13.75 7.44 -0.94
C THR A 199 -14.61 7.72 0.28
N LYS A 200 -14.40 6.91 1.32
CA LYS A 200 -14.79 7.22 2.68
C LYS A 200 -13.58 7.87 3.35
N THR A 201 -13.64 9.19 3.50
CA THR A 201 -12.57 9.95 4.15
C THR A 201 -12.35 9.47 5.59
N PRO A 202 -11.12 9.62 6.13
CA PRO A 202 -10.81 9.21 7.51
C PRO A 202 -11.81 9.78 8.52
N LEU A 203 -12.40 8.90 9.34
CA LEU A 203 -13.37 9.26 10.38
C LEU A 203 -12.67 9.86 11.61
N LEU A 204 -11.47 9.39 11.95
CA LEU A 204 -10.72 9.91 13.09
C LEU A 204 -9.95 11.16 12.69
N THR A 205 -9.94 12.14 13.58
CA THR A 205 -9.08 13.33 13.46
C THR A 205 -7.84 13.26 14.35
N THR A 206 -7.81 12.30 15.28
CA THR A 206 -6.73 12.15 16.25
C THR A 206 -5.46 11.61 15.61
N LYS A 207 -4.33 12.10 16.10
CA LYS A 207 -2.98 11.64 15.81
C LYS A 207 -2.32 11.30 17.15
N TRP A 208 -2.99 10.47 17.95
CA TRP A 208 -2.52 10.15 19.30
C TRP A 208 -1.35 9.15 19.27
N ASP A 209 -0.53 9.21 20.31
CA ASP A 209 0.64 8.36 20.50
C ASP A 209 0.52 7.59 21.84
N GLN A 210 1.45 6.68 22.08
CA GLN A 210 1.55 5.87 23.29
C GLN A 210 2.55 6.42 24.30
N GLY A 211 3.44 7.31 23.86
CA GLY A 211 4.55 7.83 24.66
C GLY A 211 4.23 9.11 25.42
N PHE A 212 5.26 9.95 25.55
CA PHE A 212 5.20 11.18 26.33
C PHE A 212 4.06 12.12 25.88
N THR A 213 3.52 12.81 26.88
CA THR A 213 2.21 13.48 27.01
C THR A 213 1.00 12.56 27.14
N PHE A 214 0.99 11.34 26.59
CA PHE A 214 -0.16 10.43 26.66
C PHE A 214 -0.10 9.44 27.84
N ASN A 215 1.10 8.98 28.20
CA ASN A 215 1.30 7.91 29.17
C ASN A 215 1.48 8.37 30.63
N ASN A 216 1.12 9.61 30.95
CA ASN A 216 1.52 10.18 32.24
C ASN A 216 0.82 9.56 33.47
N LEU A 217 -0.27 8.82 33.27
CA LEU A 217 -1.01 8.12 34.33
C LEU A 217 -0.84 6.59 34.28
N VAL A 218 0.16 6.08 33.54
CA VAL A 218 0.51 4.65 33.54
C VAL A 218 1.68 4.35 34.50
N PRO A 219 1.98 3.08 34.83
CA PRO A 219 2.98 2.73 35.84
C PRO A 219 4.40 3.28 35.60
N LEU A 220 5.05 3.71 36.69
CA LEU A 220 6.44 4.21 36.74
C LEU A 220 7.46 3.07 36.86
N ILE A 221 7.46 2.16 35.88
CA ILE A 221 8.31 0.96 35.91
C ILE A 221 9.51 1.04 34.94
N CYS A 222 9.71 2.18 34.30
CA CYS A 222 10.65 2.34 33.18
C CYS A 222 11.64 3.49 33.39
N PRO A 223 12.61 3.35 34.32
CA PRO A 223 13.50 4.45 34.71
C PRO A 223 14.35 5.04 33.56
N THR A 224 14.57 4.27 32.48
CA THR A 224 15.34 4.71 31.31
C THR A 224 14.50 5.43 30.25
N LYS A 225 13.17 5.50 30.40
CA LYS A 225 12.26 6.18 29.48
C LYS A 225 11.92 7.59 29.97
N PRO A 226 11.55 8.53 29.07
CA PRO A 226 11.08 9.86 29.47
C PRO A 226 9.98 9.78 30.52
N GLY A 227 10.19 10.45 31.66
CA GLY A 227 9.25 10.46 32.78
C GLY A 227 9.16 9.15 33.58
N GLY A 228 9.98 8.13 33.29
CA GLY A 228 10.02 6.88 34.04
C GLY A 228 8.90 5.89 33.71
N LYS A 229 8.11 6.13 32.64
CA LYS A 229 6.81 5.46 32.40
C LYS A 229 6.85 4.48 31.24
N ALA A 230 6.07 3.41 31.36
CA ALA A 230 5.76 2.52 30.25
C ALA A 230 4.93 3.26 29.16
N PRO A 231 4.88 2.80 27.91
CA PRO A 231 3.91 3.30 26.94
C PRO A 231 2.48 2.88 27.32
N THR A 232 1.46 3.60 26.83
CA THR A 232 0.05 3.25 27.08
C THR A 232 -0.35 1.89 26.50
N GLY A 233 0.26 1.50 25.39
CA GLY A 233 -0.05 0.29 24.63
C GLY A 233 -0.95 0.59 23.42
N CYS A 234 -0.71 -0.13 22.33
CA CYS A 234 -1.42 0.06 21.06
C CYS A 234 -2.93 -0.22 21.18
N VAL A 235 -3.30 -1.24 21.95
CA VAL A 235 -4.70 -1.58 22.24
C VAL A 235 -5.41 -0.47 23.02
N ALA A 236 -4.77 0.11 24.04
CA ALA A 236 -5.36 1.23 24.78
C ALA A 236 -5.53 2.46 23.87
N THR A 237 -4.54 2.74 23.04
CA THR A 237 -4.54 3.87 22.10
C THR A 237 -5.61 3.71 21.01
N SER A 238 -5.78 2.52 20.44
CA SER A 238 -6.82 2.25 19.43
C SER A 238 -8.22 2.40 20.03
N ILE A 239 -8.46 1.88 21.23
CA ILE A 239 -9.71 2.10 21.98
C ILE A 239 -9.94 3.60 22.22
N ALA A 240 -8.95 4.30 22.79
CA ALA A 240 -9.07 5.70 23.17
C ALA A 240 -9.42 6.60 21.96
N GLN A 241 -8.78 6.38 20.80
CA GLN A 241 -9.10 7.14 19.59
C GLN A 241 -10.53 6.91 19.10
N VAL A 242 -11.04 5.67 19.19
CA VAL A 242 -12.44 5.37 18.82
C VAL A 242 -13.43 5.97 19.81
N LEU A 243 -13.14 5.93 21.12
CA LEU A 243 -13.96 6.58 22.14
C LEU A 243 -14.03 8.10 21.92
N PHE A 244 -12.90 8.73 21.62
CA PHE A 244 -12.81 10.16 21.33
C PHE A 244 -13.60 10.54 20.08
N TYR A 245 -13.56 9.73 19.02
CA TYR A 245 -14.34 9.96 17.81
C TYR A 245 -15.84 10.09 18.11
N PHE A 246 -16.39 9.17 18.91
CA PHE A 246 -17.78 9.21 19.32
C PHE A 246 -18.07 10.21 20.46
N LYS A 247 -17.02 10.67 21.17
CA LYS A 247 -17.12 11.46 22.40
C LYS A 247 -18.03 10.80 23.43
N LYS A 248 -17.84 9.50 23.62
CA LYS A 248 -18.60 8.67 24.59
C LYS A 248 -17.66 7.74 25.34
N PRO A 249 -17.96 7.44 26.62
CA PRO A 249 -19.11 7.92 27.42
C PRO A 249 -19.03 9.39 27.88
N ASN A 250 -20.12 9.97 28.38
CA ASN A 250 -20.18 11.39 28.82
C ASN A 250 -19.36 11.72 30.07
N SER A 251 -18.73 10.72 30.71
CA SER A 251 -17.93 10.89 31.92
C SER A 251 -16.56 11.54 31.67
N TYR A 252 -16.14 11.69 30.41
CA TYR A 252 -14.86 12.28 30.04
C TYR A 252 -15.02 13.73 29.56
N ASN A 253 -14.01 14.55 29.85
CA ASN A 253 -13.93 15.93 29.36
C ASN A 253 -13.35 15.98 27.94
N TRP A 254 -14.15 15.59 26.94
CA TRP A 254 -13.73 15.52 25.53
C TRP A 254 -13.21 16.85 24.97
N ALA A 255 -13.71 17.98 25.47
CA ALA A 255 -13.30 19.30 25.02
C ALA A 255 -11.84 19.62 25.37
N ASN A 256 -11.29 19.00 26.41
CA ASN A 256 -9.90 19.17 26.83
C ASN A 256 -8.96 18.08 26.29
N MET A 257 -9.37 17.35 25.26
CA MET A 257 -8.55 16.32 24.60
C MET A 257 -8.22 16.76 23.17
N PRO A 258 -7.08 17.45 22.96
CA PRO A 258 -6.65 17.90 21.64
C PRO A 258 -6.24 16.70 20.77
N ILE A 259 -6.21 16.90 19.46
CA ILE A 259 -6.05 15.81 18.49
C ILE A 259 -4.61 15.30 18.38
N ASP A 260 -3.60 16.05 18.81
CA ASP A 260 -2.18 15.82 18.50
C ASP A 260 -1.25 15.77 19.73
N TYR A 261 -1.76 16.02 20.94
CA TYR A 261 -1.00 15.84 22.19
C TYR A 261 -1.89 15.39 23.37
N GLY A 262 -1.27 14.78 24.38
CA GLY A 262 -1.98 14.30 25.56
C GLY A 262 -2.10 15.35 26.67
N THR A 263 -3.32 15.73 27.03
CA THR A 263 -3.60 16.48 28.27
C THR A 263 -3.80 15.52 29.43
N TYR A 264 -4.00 16.05 30.64
CA TYR A 264 -4.39 15.23 31.79
C TYR A 264 -5.67 14.43 31.53
N ASP A 265 -6.67 15.02 30.86
CA ASP A 265 -7.90 14.32 30.46
C ASP A 265 -7.61 13.20 29.44
N THR A 266 -6.74 13.43 28.45
CA THR A 266 -6.31 12.37 27.53
C THR A 266 -5.61 11.23 28.28
N GLN A 267 -4.79 11.55 29.28
CA GLN A 267 -4.07 10.56 30.08
C GLN A 267 -5.02 9.71 30.93
N ILE A 268 -6.10 10.29 31.46
CA ILE A 268 -7.16 9.53 32.15
C ILE A 268 -7.78 8.53 31.19
N LEU A 269 -8.16 8.97 29.99
CA LEU A 269 -8.74 8.08 28.98
C LEU A 269 -7.78 6.95 28.59
N MET A 270 -6.49 7.24 28.39
CA MET A 270 -5.47 6.25 28.07
C MET A 270 -5.28 5.22 29.18
N ARG A 271 -5.23 5.67 30.43
CA ARG A 271 -5.16 4.79 31.61
C ARG A 271 -6.38 3.88 31.67
N ASP A 272 -7.58 4.45 31.60
CA ASP A 272 -8.83 3.70 31.72
C ASP A 272 -8.99 2.68 30.59
N ALA A 273 -8.61 3.05 29.36
CA ALA A 273 -8.55 2.14 28.22
C ALA A 273 -7.59 0.98 28.49
N GLY A 274 -6.38 1.24 29.02
CA GLY A 274 -5.42 0.21 29.41
C GLY A 274 -5.91 -0.70 30.54
N GLU A 275 -6.51 -0.13 31.59
CA GLU A 275 -7.08 -0.88 32.72
C GLU A 275 -8.22 -1.80 32.27
N SER A 276 -9.10 -1.32 31.40
CA SER A 276 -10.26 -2.06 30.90
C SER A 276 -9.91 -3.35 30.14
N VAL A 277 -8.68 -3.45 29.63
CA VAL A 277 -8.16 -4.60 28.87
C VAL A 277 -7.12 -5.41 29.65
N ASN A 278 -6.93 -5.13 30.94
CA ASN A 278 -5.89 -5.73 31.79
C ASN A 278 -4.49 -5.60 31.16
N MET A 279 -4.12 -4.39 30.74
CA MET A 279 -2.85 -4.10 30.07
C MET A 279 -1.64 -4.61 30.87
N THR A 280 -0.77 -5.36 30.20
CA THR A 280 0.55 -5.72 30.74
C THR A 280 1.55 -4.66 30.33
N TYR A 281 1.92 -3.79 31.28
CA TYR A 281 2.86 -2.70 31.05
C TYR A 281 4.31 -3.19 31.06
N SER A 282 5.10 -2.76 30.07
CA SER A 282 6.54 -3.03 30.00
C SER A 282 7.27 -1.94 29.21
N CYS A 283 8.57 -1.76 29.49
CA CYS A 283 9.37 -0.69 28.91
C CYS A 283 9.68 -0.85 27.42
N GLY A 284 9.65 -2.10 26.93
CA GLY A 284 9.78 -2.41 25.51
C GLY A 284 8.47 -2.26 24.73
N GLY A 285 7.34 -2.11 25.43
CA GLY A 285 6.00 -2.11 24.84
C GLY A 285 4.98 -2.66 25.83
N SER A 286 3.79 -2.07 25.87
CA SER A 286 2.69 -2.52 26.72
C SER A 286 1.68 -3.28 25.86
N GLY A 287 1.27 -4.46 26.32
CA GLY A 287 0.47 -5.39 25.52
C GLY A 287 -0.83 -5.82 26.20
N ALA A 288 -1.87 -5.98 25.37
CA ALA A 288 -3.13 -6.63 25.71
C ALA A 288 -3.61 -7.44 24.49
N TYR A 289 -4.51 -8.40 24.69
CA TYR A 289 -5.01 -9.25 23.60
C TYR A 289 -6.19 -8.60 22.86
N GLY A 290 -6.25 -8.73 21.53
CA GLY A 290 -7.34 -8.18 20.72
C GLY A 290 -8.73 -8.65 21.16
N TYR A 291 -8.86 -9.90 21.62
CA TYR A 291 -10.13 -10.45 22.11
C TYR A 291 -10.69 -9.74 23.35
N SER A 292 -9.88 -8.99 24.12
CA SER A 292 -10.35 -8.24 25.29
C SER A 292 -10.97 -6.89 24.94
N ILE A 293 -10.76 -6.40 23.72
CA ILE A 293 -11.24 -5.08 23.26
C ILE A 293 -12.76 -5.03 23.22
N ALA A 294 -13.44 -6.00 22.59
CA ALA A 294 -14.90 -5.99 22.51
C ALA A 294 -15.58 -6.13 23.89
N PRO A 295 -15.15 -7.04 24.80
CA PRO A 295 -15.60 -7.05 26.19
C PRO A 295 -15.35 -5.74 26.93
N SER A 296 -14.18 -5.11 26.74
CA SER A 296 -13.85 -3.80 27.32
C SER A 296 -14.86 -2.73 26.88
N LEU A 297 -15.05 -2.59 25.56
CA LEU A 297 -15.99 -1.65 24.95
C LEU A 297 -17.42 -1.85 25.47
N LYS A 298 -17.90 -3.09 25.59
CA LYS A 298 -19.25 -3.39 26.10
C LYS A 298 -19.40 -3.09 27.58
N ASN A 299 -18.50 -3.62 28.41
CA ASN A 299 -18.72 -3.71 29.84
C ASN A 299 -18.30 -2.43 30.55
N TYR A 300 -17.22 -1.79 30.10
CA TYR A 300 -16.67 -0.58 30.69
C TYR A 300 -17.20 0.68 29.99
N PHE A 301 -17.14 0.73 28.66
CA PHE A 301 -17.46 1.94 27.91
C PHE A 301 -18.89 2.02 27.36
N LYS A 302 -19.67 0.94 27.51
CA LYS A 302 -21.10 0.81 27.13
C LYS A 302 -21.40 0.75 25.63
N TYR A 303 -20.43 0.34 24.82
CA TYR A 303 -20.58 0.11 23.38
C TYR A 303 -21.12 -1.30 23.11
N SER A 304 -22.43 -1.50 23.33
CA SER A 304 -23.05 -2.85 23.43
C SER A 304 -22.88 -3.72 22.18
N ASN A 305 -22.77 -3.11 21.00
CA ASN A 305 -22.73 -3.81 19.72
C ASN A 305 -21.32 -4.22 19.27
N ALA A 306 -20.27 -3.81 19.98
CA ALA A 306 -18.89 -4.11 19.61
C ALA A 306 -18.68 -5.63 19.44
N THR A 307 -18.12 -6.08 18.33
CA THR A 307 -18.00 -7.51 18.02
C THR A 307 -16.57 -7.84 17.66
N TYR A 308 -15.97 -8.79 18.39
CA TYR A 308 -14.65 -9.33 18.08
C TYR A 308 -14.74 -10.47 17.07
N SER A 309 -13.78 -10.54 16.15
CA SER A 309 -13.60 -11.67 15.24
C SER A 309 -12.12 -11.99 15.08
N THR A 310 -11.78 -13.27 15.16
CA THR A 310 -10.45 -13.82 14.84
C THR A 310 -10.22 -13.98 13.35
N THR A 311 -11.22 -13.66 12.52
CA THR A 311 -11.16 -13.82 11.07
C THR A 311 -11.39 -12.47 10.45
N TYR A 312 -10.32 -11.93 9.87
CA TYR A 312 -10.38 -10.72 9.07
C TYR A 312 -11.33 -10.86 7.89
N ASP A 313 -12.20 -9.87 7.72
CA ASP A 313 -13.19 -9.81 6.65
C ASP A 313 -13.35 -8.37 6.19
N TRP A 314 -12.74 -8.05 5.05
CA TRP A 314 -12.69 -6.69 4.50
C TRP A 314 -14.09 -6.16 4.14
N ASN A 315 -15.06 -7.03 3.81
CA ASN A 315 -16.44 -6.60 3.56
C ASN A 315 -17.10 -6.08 4.85
N LYS A 316 -16.84 -6.71 5.99
CA LYS A 316 -17.33 -6.21 7.29
C LYS A 316 -16.67 -4.90 7.70
N VAL A 317 -15.40 -4.69 7.30
CA VAL A 317 -14.73 -3.40 7.49
C VAL A 317 -15.44 -2.32 6.69
N ILE A 318 -15.64 -2.50 5.38
CA ILE A 318 -16.38 -1.57 4.52
C ILE A 318 -17.77 -1.27 5.09
N ASN A 319 -18.55 -2.33 5.39
CA ASN A 319 -19.90 -2.18 5.92
C ASN A 319 -19.96 -1.40 7.25
N SER A 320 -18.92 -1.51 8.08
CA SER A 320 -18.82 -0.73 9.32
C SER A 320 -18.48 0.74 9.02
N LEU A 321 -17.51 0.98 8.15
CA LEU A 321 -17.07 2.32 7.76
C LEU A 321 -18.17 3.11 7.05
N ASP A 322 -18.97 2.48 6.19
CA ASP A 322 -20.11 3.13 5.54
C ASP A 322 -21.13 3.66 6.56
N GLN A 323 -21.29 2.95 7.67
CA GLN A 323 -22.13 3.36 8.80
C GLN A 323 -21.44 4.32 9.78
N ASN A 324 -20.29 4.90 9.40
CA ASN A 324 -19.47 5.80 10.22
C ASN A 324 -18.96 5.14 11.52
N LYS A 325 -18.67 3.83 11.48
CA LYS A 325 -18.17 3.04 12.61
C LYS A 325 -16.72 2.61 12.31
N PRO A 326 -15.72 3.27 12.92
CA PRO A 326 -14.32 2.84 12.82
C PRO A 326 -14.17 1.39 13.30
N VAL A 327 -13.20 0.68 12.72
CA VAL A 327 -12.89 -0.71 13.07
C VAL A 327 -11.52 -0.75 13.72
N ILE A 328 -11.41 -1.40 14.87
CA ILE A 328 -10.10 -1.68 15.46
C ILE A 328 -9.59 -2.96 14.83
N LEU A 329 -8.41 -2.92 14.22
CA LEU A 329 -7.72 -4.08 13.66
C LEU A 329 -6.55 -4.46 14.57
N GLY A 330 -6.17 -5.71 14.52
CA GLY A 330 -4.97 -6.22 15.16
C GLY A 330 -4.32 -7.31 14.32
N GLY A 331 -3.05 -7.55 14.60
CA GLY A 331 -2.23 -8.53 13.90
C GLY A 331 -0.85 -8.61 14.50
N TYR A 332 -0.04 -9.56 14.04
CA TYR A 332 1.33 -9.72 14.52
C TYR A 332 2.31 -9.96 13.39
N ASN A 333 3.57 -9.70 13.71
CA ASN A 333 4.70 -10.01 12.86
C ASN A 333 5.09 -11.49 13.01
N SER A 334 5.03 -12.27 11.94
CA SER A 334 5.31 -13.71 12.00
C SER A 334 6.73 -14.07 12.42
N SER A 335 7.71 -13.18 12.20
CA SER A 335 9.12 -13.43 12.54
C SER A 335 9.44 -13.13 14.00
N THR A 336 8.87 -12.06 14.56
CA THR A 336 9.16 -11.59 15.92
C THR A 336 8.07 -11.94 16.93
N LEU A 337 6.89 -12.34 16.45
CA LEU A 337 5.65 -12.51 17.21
C LEU A 337 5.16 -11.22 17.91
N ALA A 338 5.73 -10.05 17.55
CA ALA A 338 5.29 -8.77 18.06
C ALA A 338 3.91 -8.43 17.49
N GLY A 339 2.92 -8.24 18.38
CA GLY A 339 1.57 -7.83 18.03
C GLY A 339 1.41 -6.31 17.96
N HIS A 340 0.42 -5.86 17.20
CA HIS A 340 0.00 -4.46 17.14
C HIS A 340 -1.51 -4.32 16.96
N SER A 341 -2.05 -3.18 17.39
CA SER A 341 -3.46 -2.82 17.21
C SER A 341 -3.57 -1.39 16.70
N TRP A 342 -4.46 -1.16 15.75
CA TRP A 342 -4.65 0.12 15.07
C TRP A 342 -6.11 0.32 14.69
N VAL A 343 -6.46 1.51 14.18
CA VAL A 343 -7.83 1.82 13.74
C VAL A 343 -7.85 1.93 12.23
N CYS A 344 -8.74 1.18 11.59
CA CYS A 344 -9.17 1.43 10.22
C CYS A 344 -10.39 2.35 10.27
N ASP A 345 -10.27 3.52 9.64
CA ASP A 345 -11.25 4.61 9.78
C ASP A 345 -11.63 5.26 8.45
N GLY A 346 -11.23 4.69 7.32
CA GLY A 346 -11.63 5.15 6.00
C GLY A 346 -11.24 4.14 4.94
N TYR A 347 -11.71 4.35 3.72
CA TYR A 347 -11.27 3.55 2.58
C TYR A 347 -11.41 4.31 1.27
N THR A 348 -10.58 3.95 0.31
CA THR A 348 -10.71 4.37 -1.08
C THR A 348 -10.81 3.13 -1.93
N GLN A 349 -11.83 3.07 -2.76
CA GLN A 349 -12.06 2.01 -3.73
C GLN A 349 -12.26 2.61 -5.10
N TRP A 350 -11.68 1.98 -6.11
CA TRP A 350 -12.06 2.26 -7.48
C TRP A 350 -12.07 1.00 -8.31
N THR A 351 -13.00 0.94 -9.26
CA THR A 351 -13.13 -0.15 -10.21
C THR A 351 -13.04 0.44 -11.59
N SER A 352 -12.10 -0.05 -12.40
CA SER A 352 -12.01 0.29 -13.80
C SER A 352 -12.37 -0.92 -14.65
N HIS A 353 -13.28 -0.71 -15.60
CA HIS A 353 -13.75 -1.72 -16.51
C HIS A 353 -12.89 -1.72 -17.77
N GLU A 354 -12.58 -2.90 -18.26
CA GLU A 354 -11.99 -3.04 -19.58
C GLU A 354 -13.06 -2.81 -20.65
N VAL A 355 -12.70 -1.97 -21.61
CA VAL A 355 -13.48 -1.71 -22.83
C VAL A 355 -12.67 -2.11 -24.05
N ASP A 356 -13.35 -2.65 -25.06
CA ASP A 356 -12.76 -2.98 -26.35
C ASP A 356 -12.43 -1.72 -27.18
N TYR A 357 -11.85 -1.90 -28.36
CA TYR A 357 -11.47 -0.78 -29.25
C TYR A 357 -12.67 0.02 -29.80
N LEU A 358 -13.90 -0.48 -29.63
CA LEU A 358 -15.15 0.17 -30.00
C LEU A 358 -15.83 0.84 -28.79
N GLY A 359 -15.26 0.71 -27.59
CA GLY A 359 -15.80 1.26 -26.35
C GLY A 359 -16.83 0.39 -25.65
N HIS A 360 -17.00 -0.89 -26.06
CA HIS A 360 -17.91 -1.81 -25.39
C HIS A 360 -17.23 -2.52 -24.21
N CYS A 361 -18.00 -2.78 -23.17
CA CYS A 361 -17.60 -3.63 -22.05
C CYS A 361 -17.08 -4.99 -22.52
N THR A 362 -15.90 -5.39 -22.04
CA THR A 362 -15.43 -6.78 -22.20
C THR A 362 -15.99 -7.71 -21.11
N GLY A 363 -16.56 -7.12 -20.05
CA GLY A 363 -16.99 -7.83 -18.83
C GLY A 363 -15.87 -8.06 -17.82
N LEU A 364 -14.65 -7.61 -18.13
CA LEU A 364 -13.53 -7.60 -17.18
C LEU A 364 -13.46 -6.25 -16.46
N ALA A 365 -13.13 -6.30 -15.18
CA ALA A 365 -12.91 -5.12 -14.35
C ALA A 365 -11.81 -5.39 -13.33
N VAL A 366 -11.02 -4.37 -13.04
CA VAL A 366 -10.04 -4.40 -11.96
C VAL A 366 -10.45 -3.43 -10.88
N SER A 367 -10.52 -3.94 -9.66
CA SER A 367 -10.89 -3.18 -8.48
C SER A 367 -9.74 -3.09 -7.51
N TYR A 368 -9.51 -1.88 -7.00
CA TYR A 368 -8.54 -1.63 -5.97
C TYR A 368 -9.24 -1.21 -4.70
N LEU A 369 -8.78 -1.73 -3.56
CA LEU A 369 -9.30 -1.37 -2.26
C LEU A 369 -8.15 -1.03 -1.33
N TYR A 370 -8.14 0.21 -0.87
CA TYR A 370 -7.20 0.70 0.12
C TYR A 370 -7.95 1.16 1.36
N PHE A 371 -7.48 0.74 2.53
CA PHE A 371 -7.99 1.16 3.82
C PHE A 371 -7.10 2.25 4.40
N HIS A 372 -7.72 3.31 4.89
CA HIS A 372 -7.03 4.32 5.66
C HIS A 372 -6.82 3.82 7.08
N MET A 373 -5.57 3.85 7.52
CA MET A 373 -5.14 3.33 8.81
C MET A 373 -4.62 4.45 9.69
N ASN A 374 -5.03 4.42 10.96
CA ASN A 374 -4.44 5.19 12.05
C ASN A 374 -3.74 4.25 13.02
N TRP A 375 -2.40 4.28 13.02
CA TRP A 375 -1.57 3.33 13.75
C TRP A 375 -1.34 3.66 15.22
N GLY A 376 -1.79 4.83 15.69
CA GLY A 376 -1.59 5.27 17.07
C GLY A 376 -0.15 5.64 17.41
N TRP A 377 0.58 6.21 16.44
CA TRP A 377 1.98 6.65 16.55
C TRP A 377 2.15 8.12 16.19
N GLY A 378 1.31 9.00 16.74
CA GLY A 378 1.47 10.44 16.52
C GLY A 378 1.11 10.90 15.10
N GLY A 379 0.37 10.08 14.35
CA GLY A 379 0.10 10.28 12.92
C GLY A 379 1.17 9.72 11.98
N ASN A 380 2.29 9.23 12.50
CA ASN A 380 3.31 8.58 11.68
C ASN A 380 2.73 7.32 11.03
N ASN A 381 2.94 7.19 9.72
CA ASN A 381 2.46 6.09 8.88
C ASN A 381 0.95 6.01 8.73
N ASN A 382 0.19 7.01 9.20
CA ASN A 382 -1.22 7.05 8.84
C ASN A 382 -1.34 7.24 7.32
N GLY A 383 -2.25 6.52 6.69
CA GLY A 383 -2.38 6.56 5.23
C GLY A 383 -3.17 5.39 4.67
N ASN A 384 -3.23 5.33 3.34
CA ASN A 384 -3.96 4.30 2.60
C ASN A 384 -3.07 3.08 2.33
N TYR A 385 -3.46 1.93 2.87
CA TYR A 385 -2.80 0.64 2.70
C TYR A 385 -3.71 -0.29 1.93
N ALA A 386 -3.17 -1.15 1.06
CA ALA A 386 -3.99 -2.16 0.41
C ALA A 386 -4.70 -3.01 1.47
N TYR A 387 -5.96 -3.35 1.22
CA TYR A 387 -6.86 -3.94 2.23
C TYR A 387 -6.35 -5.25 2.86
N ASN A 388 -5.36 -5.90 2.27
CA ASN A 388 -4.74 -7.16 2.73
C ASN A 388 -3.24 -7.01 3.02
N ASN A 389 -2.74 -5.78 3.17
CA ASN A 389 -1.32 -5.49 3.33
C ASN A 389 -1.06 -4.47 4.44
N PHE A 390 -0.90 -4.96 5.67
CA PHE A 390 -0.75 -4.18 6.90
C PHE A 390 0.72 -4.02 7.30
N ASN A 391 1.46 -3.21 6.54
CA ASN A 391 2.90 -3.00 6.75
C ASN A 391 3.24 -1.53 7.10
N PRO A 392 2.82 -1.01 8.26
CA PRO A 392 3.15 0.34 8.69
C PRO A 392 4.57 0.41 9.17
N SER A 393 5.34 1.39 8.70
CA SER A 393 6.78 1.33 8.87
C SER A 393 7.22 -0.12 8.70
N GLY A 394 6.85 -0.88 7.67
CA GLY A 394 7.45 -2.20 7.36
C GLY A 394 7.63 -3.31 8.36
N THR A 395 7.09 -3.16 9.54
CA THR A 395 6.73 -4.28 10.36
C THR A 395 5.51 -4.85 9.69
N SER A 396 5.65 -6.05 9.12
CA SER A 396 4.49 -6.78 8.63
C SER A 396 3.66 -7.21 9.83
N TYR A 397 2.40 -6.78 9.89
CA TYR A 397 1.42 -7.27 10.86
C TYR A 397 0.42 -8.23 10.23
N ASN A 398 0.69 -8.76 9.03
CA ASN A 398 -0.24 -9.58 8.23
C ASN A 398 -0.58 -10.96 8.81
N SER A 399 -0.06 -11.33 9.98
CA SER A 399 -0.33 -12.64 10.59
C SER A 399 -1.36 -12.53 11.70
N GLY A 400 -2.27 -13.52 11.76
CA GLY A 400 -3.31 -13.61 12.78
C GLY A 400 -4.19 -12.36 12.88
N ILE A 401 -4.61 -11.83 11.73
CA ILE A 401 -5.41 -10.61 11.70
C ILE A 401 -6.74 -10.85 12.40
N ASP A 402 -6.99 -10.02 13.42
CA ASP A 402 -8.24 -9.94 14.14
C ASP A 402 -8.88 -8.55 13.96
N MET A 403 -10.15 -8.44 14.33
CA MET A 403 -10.86 -7.17 14.23
C MET A 403 -11.96 -7.02 15.28
N VAL A 404 -12.21 -5.79 15.67
CA VAL A 404 -13.38 -5.36 16.43
C VAL A 404 -14.17 -4.34 15.62
N TYR A 405 -15.39 -4.72 15.27
CA TYR A 405 -16.30 -3.96 14.41
C TYR A 405 -17.64 -3.74 15.11
N ASN A 406 -18.58 -3.05 14.45
CA ASN A 406 -19.87 -2.64 15.05
C ASN A 406 -19.71 -1.78 16.32
N ILE A 407 -18.61 -1.04 16.44
CA ILE A 407 -18.34 -0.18 17.59
C ILE A 407 -19.28 1.02 17.53
N THR A 408 -20.28 1.04 18.41
CA THR A 408 -21.24 2.14 18.58
C THR A 408 -21.61 2.33 20.06
N PRO A 409 -21.73 3.58 20.54
CA PRO A 409 -22.17 3.87 21.91
C PRO A 409 -23.61 3.47 22.20
#